data_AF-A0A9D9P1L1-F1
#
_entry.id   AF-A0A9D9P1L1-F1
#
_cell.length_a   1.000
_cell.length_b   1.000
_cell.length_c   1.000
_cell.angle_alpha   90.00
_cell.angle_beta   90.00
_cell.angle_gamma   90.00
#
_symmetry.space_group_name_H-M   'P 1'
#
loop_
_entity.id
_entity.type
_entity.pdbx_description
1 polymer ?
#
loop_
_entity_poly.entity_id
_entity_poly.type
_entity_poly.pdbx_seq_one_letter_code
_entity_poly.pdbx_strand_id
1 'polypeptide(L)'
;MMTAVSGVASGHILARLLLRPILSRLSPITRGQLELPGLERRVSIVRDRWGIPHVRAATSHDAWFALGFCQAQDRTFQLEFLRRLVRGELAALVGP
;
A
#
# COMPACT_ATOMS: atom_id res chain seq x y z
N MET A 1 18.76 -34.99 -37.66
CA MET A 1 17.48 -35.41 -37.03
C MET A 1 17.07 -34.30 -36.07
N MET A 2 15.84 -33.80 -36.21
CA MET A 2 15.34 -32.51 -35.72
C MET A 2 14.46 -32.66 -34.46
N THR A 3 14.16 -31.54 -33.78
CA THR A 3 13.15 -31.26 -32.72
C THR A 3 13.64 -31.35 -31.26
N ALA A 4 13.26 -30.48 -30.30
CA ALA A 4 12.58 -29.19 -30.28
C ALA A 4 12.86 -28.54 -28.91
N VAL A 5 13.13 -27.23 -28.86
CA VAL A 5 13.29 -26.47 -27.60
C VAL A 5 11.90 -26.08 -27.08
N SER A 6 11.52 -26.57 -25.89
CA SER A 6 10.20 -26.34 -25.29
C SER A 6 10.00 -24.88 -24.88
N GLY A 7 9.35 -24.10 -25.75
CA GLY A 7 9.08 -22.66 -25.64
C GLY A 7 7.95 -22.24 -24.68
N VAL A 8 7.79 -22.90 -23.52
CA VAL A 8 6.74 -22.52 -22.56
C VAL A 8 7.26 -21.54 -21.49
N ALA A 9 8.56 -21.57 -21.15
CA ALA A 9 9.14 -20.77 -20.06
C ALA A 9 9.21 -19.25 -20.33
N SER A 10 9.17 -18.82 -21.60
CA SER A 10 9.47 -17.43 -21.99
C SER A 10 8.32 -16.45 -21.73
N GLY A 11 7.07 -16.91 -21.82
CA GLY A 11 5.89 -16.04 -21.72
C GLY A 11 5.70 -15.44 -20.33
N HIS A 12 5.90 -16.22 -19.27
CA HIS A 12 5.76 -15.74 -17.89
C HIS A 12 6.94 -14.87 -17.45
N ILE A 13 8.15 -15.11 -17.99
CA ILE A 13 9.32 -14.26 -17.75
C ILE A 13 9.10 -12.89 -18.38
N LEU A 14 8.63 -12.86 -19.63
CA LEU A 14 8.31 -11.62 -20.33
C LEU A 14 7.15 -10.88 -19.65
N ALA A 15 6.09 -11.59 -19.27
CA ALA A 15 4.98 -11.02 -18.51
C ALA A 15 5.44 -10.43 -17.17
N ARG A 16 6.30 -11.12 -16.40
CA ARG A 16 6.88 -10.59 -15.15
C ARG A 16 7.74 -9.35 -15.40
N LEU A 17 8.51 -9.31 -16.49
CA LEU A 17 9.34 -8.15 -16.82
C LEU A 17 8.48 -6.91 -17.13
N LEU A 18 7.38 -7.10 -17.86
CA LEU A 18 6.48 -6.02 -18.30
C LEU A 18 5.51 -5.56 -17.20
N LEU A 19 4.96 -6.48 -16.40
CA LEU A 19 3.97 -6.17 -15.35
C LEU A 19 4.62 -5.60 -14.08
N ARG A 20 5.85 -6.00 -13.74
CA ARG A 20 6.50 -5.60 -12.49
C ARG A 20 6.61 -4.08 -12.28
N PRO A 21 7.07 -3.25 -13.23
CA PRO A 21 7.15 -1.80 -13.02
C PRO A 21 5.76 -1.18 -12.83
N ILE A 22 4.75 -1.66 -13.56
CA ILE A 22 3.36 -1.17 -13.45
C ILE A 22 2.80 -1.50 -12.06
N LEU A 23 2.88 -2.76 -11.65
CA LEU A 23 2.36 -3.21 -10.35
C LEU A 23 3.12 -2.60 -9.17
N SER A 24 4.43 -2.35 -9.32
CA SER A 24 5.23 -1.72 -8.25
C SER A 24 4.83 -0.27 -7.97
N ARG A 25 4.34 0.46 -8.99
CA ARG A 25 3.86 1.85 -8.83
C ARG A 25 2.50 1.93 -8.14
N LEU A 26 1.75 0.84 -8.12
CA LEU A 26 0.44 0.77 -7.45
C LEU A 26 0.56 0.51 -5.95
N SER A 27 1.77 0.17 -5.47
CA SER A 27 2.00 -0.12 -4.05
C SER A 27 2.32 1.16 -3.27
N PRO A 28 1.87 1.28 -2.01
CA PRO A 28 2.19 2.42 -1.17
C PRO A 28 3.68 2.46 -0.83
N ILE A 29 4.19 3.68 -0.61
CA ILE A 29 5.56 3.92 -0.17
C ILE A 29 5.70 3.49 1.30
N THR A 30 6.20 2.29 1.53
CA THR A 30 6.36 1.73 2.90
C THR A 30 7.77 1.85 3.44
N ARG A 31 8.70 2.39 2.64
CA ARG A 31 10.13 2.52 2.97
C ARG A 31 10.64 3.90 2.59
N GLY A 32 11.67 4.34 3.31
CA GLY A 32 12.31 5.63 3.10
C GLY A 32 11.98 6.62 4.21
N GLN A 33 12.34 7.87 3.98
CA GLN A 33 12.05 8.99 4.87
C GLN A 33 11.11 9.93 4.15
N LEU A 34 10.05 10.34 4.84
CA LEU A 34 9.05 11.27 4.35
C LEU A 34 8.95 12.42 5.36
N GLU A 35 8.98 13.64 4.86
CA GLU A 35 8.63 14.82 5.64
C GLU A 35 7.15 15.09 5.46
N LEU A 36 6.41 15.07 6.57
CA LEU A 36 4.97 15.22 6.57
C LEU A 36 4.58 16.45 7.40
N PRO A 37 3.74 17.35 6.86
CA PRO A 37 3.20 18.44 7.66
C PRO A 37 2.33 17.85 8.77
N GLY A 38 2.44 18.42 9.97
CA GLY A 38 1.65 18.01 11.14
C GLY A 38 2.34 17.02 12.09
N LEU A 39 3.55 16.50 11.78
CA LEU A 39 4.35 15.83 12.81
C LEU A 39 5.09 16.86 13.67
N GLU A 40 4.99 16.74 14.98
CA GLU A 40 5.71 17.59 15.93
C GLU A 40 7.14 17.08 16.16
N ARG A 41 7.30 15.75 16.21
CA ARG A 41 8.58 15.06 16.40
C ARG A 41 8.74 13.93 15.38
N ARG A 42 9.96 13.39 15.31
CA ARG A 42 10.29 12.24 14.47
C ARG A 42 9.51 11.00 14.92
N VAL A 43 8.92 10.31 13.95
CA VAL A 43 8.30 8.99 14.12
C VAL A 43 9.10 7.93 13.37
N SER A 44 9.21 6.74 13.94
CA SER A 44 9.75 5.55 13.27
C SER A 44 8.66 4.50 13.09
N ILE A 45 8.51 3.99 11.87
CA ILE A 45 7.56 2.93 11.54
C ILE A 45 8.35 1.74 11.01
N VAL A 46 8.21 0.58 11.64
CA VAL A 46 8.85 -0.67 11.19
C VAL A 46 7.76 -1.70 10.94
N ARG A 47 7.73 -2.28 9.74
CA ARG A 47 6.82 -3.39 9.41
C ARG A 47 7.53 -4.72 9.63
N ASP A 48 6.84 -5.65 10.29
CA ASP A 48 7.35 -7.00 10.49
C ASP A 48 7.24 -7.87 9.22
N ARG A 49 7.54 -9.17 9.34
CA ARG A 49 7.45 -10.12 8.22
C ARG A 49 6.02 -10.33 7.70
N TRP A 50 5.01 -10.00 8.50
CA TRP A 50 3.59 -10.08 8.14
C TRP A 50 3.03 -8.75 7.64
N GLY A 51 3.85 -7.70 7.60
CA GLY A 51 3.46 -6.36 7.19
C GLY A 51 2.80 -5.55 8.32
N ILE A 52 2.79 -6.03 9.56
CA ILE A 52 2.18 -5.34 10.69
C ILE A 52 3.06 -4.13 11.07
N PRO A 53 2.52 -2.90 11.07
CA PRO A 53 3.28 -1.71 11.40
C PRO A 53 3.45 -1.55 12.92
N HIS A 54 4.71 -1.44 13.36
CA HIS A 54 5.08 -1.03 14.71
C HIS A 54 5.51 0.44 14.69
N VAL A 55 4.71 1.29 15.31
CA VAL A 55 4.93 2.74 15.39
C VAL A 55 5.65 3.10 16.69
N ARG A 56 6.72 3.89 16.59
CA ARG A 56 7.40 4.52 17.73
C ARG A 56 7.38 6.03 17.56
N ALA A 57 6.80 6.73 18.52
CA ALA A 57 6.67 8.18 18.55
C ALA A 57 6.96 8.72 19.96
N ALA A 58 7.37 9.98 20.04
CA ALA A 58 7.69 10.65 21.32
C ALA A 58 6.45 11.24 22.01
N THR A 59 5.41 11.58 21.25
CA THR A 59 4.17 12.17 21.76
C THR A 59 2.97 11.33 21.33
N SER A 60 1.89 11.40 22.09
CA SER A 60 0.63 10.75 21.72
C SER A 60 0.06 11.32 20.42
N HIS A 61 0.24 12.62 20.18
CA HIS A 61 -0.18 13.27 18.94
C HIS A 61 0.46 12.61 17.71
N ASP A 62 1.79 12.49 17.72
CA ASP A 62 2.54 11.90 16.61
C ASP A 62 2.25 10.39 16.47
N ALA A 63 1.97 9.70 17.58
CA ALA A 63 1.57 8.29 17.56
C ALA A 63 0.22 8.11 16.83
N TRP A 64 -0.78 8.93 17.14
CA TRP A 64 -2.09 8.89 16.48
C TRP A 64 -2.00 9.28 15.01
N PHE A 65 -1.21 10.31 14.70
CA PHE A 65 -0.95 10.71 13.31
C PHE A 65 -0.35 9.55 12.51
N ALA A 66 0.68 8.91 13.05
CA ALA A 66 1.36 7.81 12.40
C ALA A 66 0.50 6.54 12.29
N LEU A 67 -0.37 6.28 13.26
CA LEU A 67 -1.36 5.20 13.18
C LEU A 67 -2.31 5.43 12.00
N GLY A 68 -2.87 6.65 11.89
CA GLY A 68 -3.73 7.04 10.77
C GLY A 68 -3.00 6.94 9.44
N PHE A 69 -1.74 7.35 9.39
CA PHE A 69 -0.88 7.19 8.21
C PHE A 69 -0.72 5.71 7.80
N CYS A 70 -0.40 4.82 8.75
CA CYS A 70 -0.29 3.39 8.45
C CYS A 70 -1.62 2.81 7.96
N GLN A 71 -2.73 3.18 8.59
CA GLN A 71 -4.06 2.71 8.19
C GLN A 71 -4.45 3.23 6.80
N ALA A 72 -4.09 4.48 6.47
CA ALA A 72 -4.28 5.02 5.14
C ALA A 72 -3.42 4.31 4.09
N GLN A 73 -2.23 3.81 4.43
CA GLN A 73 -1.41 3.01 3.51
C GLN A 73 -2.00 1.61 3.26
N ASP A 74 -2.48 0.95 4.31
CA ASP A 74 -2.85 -0.45 4.24
C ASP A 74 -4.35 -0.66 3.94
N ARG A 75 -5.20 0.32 4.27
CA ARG A 75 -6.68 0.20 4.31
C ARG A 75 -7.39 1.38 3.65
N THR A 76 -6.75 2.12 2.73
CA THR A 76 -7.33 3.31 2.09
C THR A 76 -8.75 3.06 1.57
N PHE A 77 -8.93 1.96 0.82
CA PHE A 77 -10.22 1.60 0.24
C PHE A 77 -11.27 1.35 1.33
N GLN A 78 -10.93 0.59 2.37
CA GLN A 78 -11.86 0.28 3.47
C GLN A 78 -12.29 1.56 4.20
N LEU A 79 -11.35 2.47 4.47
CA LEU A 79 -11.65 3.75 5.12
C LEU A 79 -12.57 4.63 4.27
N GLU A 80 -12.28 4.77 2.98
CA GLU A 80 -13.09 5.59 2.07
C GLU A 80 -14.47 4.98 1.82
N PHE A 81 -14.54 3.65 1.70
CA PHE A 81 -15.79 2.91 1.57
C PHE A 81 -16.68 3.14 2.81
N LEU A 82 -16.13 2.96 4.02
CA LEU A 82 -16.86 3.20 5.26
C LEU A 82 -17.28 4.67 5.40
N ARG A 83 -16.40 5.62 5.04
CA ARG A 83 -16.73 7.06 5.05
C ARG A 83 -17.94 7.36 4.16
N ARG A 84 -17.99 6.78 2.95
CA ARG A 84 -19.11 6.97 2.02
C ARG A 84 -20.37 6.26 2.46
N LEU A 85 -20.25 5.04 2.99
CA LEU A 85 -21.37 4.29 3.55
C LEU A 85 -22.05 5.09 4.67
N VAL A 86 -21.28 5.57 5.65
CA VAL A 86 -21.82 6.33 6.80
C VAL A 86 -22.44 7.66 6.37
N ARG A 87 -21.95 8.27 5.29
CA ARG A 87 -22.51 9.51 4.72
C ARG A 87 -23.68 9.31 3.76
N GLY A 88 -24.05 8.07 3.42
CA GLY A 88 -25.06 7.79 2.40
C GLY A 88 -24.58 8.10 0.97
N GLU A 89 -23.28 8.20 0.75
CA GLU A 89 -22.65 8.54 -0.55
C GLU A 89 -22.18 7.29 -1.32
N LEU A 90 -22.48 6.08 -0.83
CA LEU A 90 -21.88 4.85 -1.36
C LEU A 90 -22.31 4.53 -2.80
N ALA A 91 -23.55 4.84 -3.17
CA ALA A 91 -24.09 4.56 -4.52
C ALA A 91 -23.28 5.22 -5.64
N ALA A 92 -22.60 6.35 -5.37
CA ALA A 92 -21.71 7.00 -6.34
C ALA A 92 -20.47 6.15 -6.70
N LEU A 93 -20.08 5.20 -5.85
CA LEU A 93 -18.94 4.31 -6.07
C LEU A 93 -19.36 2.95 -6.64
N VAL A 94 -20.48 2.39 -6.18
CA VAL A 94 -20.87 1.00 -6.48
C VAL A 94 -22.04 0.87 -7.44
N GLY A 95 -22.72 1.97 -7.76
CA GLY A 95 -23.97 1.96 -8.52
C GLY A 95 -25.22 1.84 -7.64
N PRO A 96 -26.41 1.91 -8.25
CA PRO A 96 -27.69 1.74 -7.57
C PRO A 96 -27.92 0.31 -7.08
#